data_AF-A0A815WWV8-F1
#
_entry.id   AF-A0A815WWV8-F1
#
_cell.length_a   1.000
_cell.length_b   1.000
_cell.length_c   1.000
_cell.angle_alpha   90.00
_cell.angle_beta   90.00
_cell.angle_gamma   90.00
#
_symmetry.space_group_name_H-M   'P 1'
#
loop_
_entity.id
_entity.type
_entity.pdbx_description
1 polymer ?
#
loop_
_entity_poly.entity_id
_entity_poly.type
_entity_poly.pdbx_seq_one_letter_code
_entity_poly.pdbx_strand_id
1 'polypeptide(L)'
;MISNSSYIGPVYRIAWSPIAKGVFLSSSADWTVSLWTTDRFQPCITFASRKKPVFDICWSPKSATIFCCANEEAVEVWDLSKNT
;
A
#
# COMPACT_ATOMS: atom_id res chain seq x y z
N MET A 1 2.27 26.21 -9.42
CA MET A 1 2.05 25.07 -10.32
C MET A 1 1.78 23.85 -9.47
N ILE A 2 0.50 23.48 -9.33
CA ILE A 2 0.09 22.20 -8.74
C ILE A 2 0.45 21.12 -9.76
N SER A 3 1.48 20.32 -9.49
CA SER A 3 1.88 19.21 -10.35
C SER A 3 0.85 18.09 -10.26
N ASN A 4 -0.24 18.21 -11.02
CA ASN A 4 -1.17 17.13 -11.34
C ASN A 4 -0.54 16.22 -12.41
N SER A 5 0.57 15.55 -12.08
CA SER A 5 1.01 14.37 -12.82
C SER A 5 0.32 13.15 -12.20
N SER A 6 -1.00 13.13 -12.34
CA SER A 6 -1.91 12.06 -11.95
C SER A 6 -1.75 10.87 -12.91
N TYR A 7 -0.63 10.16 -12.83
CA TYR A 7 -0.56 8.80 -13.36
C TYR A 7 -1.38 7.90 -12.45
N ILE A 8 -2.68 7.81 -12.73
CA ILE A 8 -3.58 6.88 -12.07
C ILE A 8 -3.40 5.54 -12.77
N GLY A 9 -2.54 4.69 -12.19
CA GLY A 9 -2.32 3.33 -12.67
C GLY A 9 -3.47 2.40 -12.28
N PRO A 10 -3.67 1.28 -12.98
CA PRO A 10 -4.59 0.24 -12.53
C PRO A 10 -4.19 -0.27 -11.13
N VAL A 11 -5.20 -0.54 -10.30
CA VAL A 11 -5.04 -1.24 -9.03
C VAL A 11 -4.94 -2.74 -9.32
N TYR A 12 -3.84 -3.36 -8.92
CA TYR A 12 -3.63 -4.80 -9.14
C TYR A 12 -4.19 -5.67 -8.02
N ARG A 13 -4.10 -5.18 -6.78
CA ARG A 13 -4.52 -5.96 -5.61
C ARG A 13 -5.09 -5.07 -4.52
N ILE A 14 -6.04 -5.63 -3.77
CA ILE A 14 -6.55 -5.10 -2.52
C ILE A 14 -6.42 -6.19 -1.46
N ALA A 15 -5.97 -5.83 -0.25
CA ALA A 15 -5.84 -6.74 0.87
C ALA A 15 -6.36 -6.10 2.17
N TRP A 16 -7.36 -6.75 2.78
CA TRP A 16 -7.88 -6.35 4.09
C TRP A 16 -6.94 -6.80 5.21
N SER A 17 -6.79 -5.97 6.23
CA SER A 17 -6.04 -6.35 7.42
C SER A 17 -6.81 -7.45 8.18
N PRO A 18 -6.18 -8.57 8.52
CA PRO A 18 -6.82 -9.63 9.31
C PRO A 18 -6.99 -9.25 10.79
N ILE A 19 -6.27 -8.22 11.25
CA ILE A 19 -6.23 -7.80 12.67
C ILE A 19 -6.91 -6.45 12.86
N ALA A 20 -6.64 -5.46 11.99
CA ALA A 20 -7.21 -4.12 12.10
C ALA A 20 -8.52 -4.03 11.29
N LYS A 21 -9.66 -4.00 12.00
CA LYS A 21 -10.98 -3.89 11.38
C LYS A 21 -11.12 -2.58 10.60
N GLY A 22 -11.67 -2.67 9.39
CA GLY A 22 -11.90 -1.49 8.55
C GLY A 22 -10.65 -0.94 7.89
N VAL A 23 -9.50 -1.61 7.99
CA VAL A 23 -8.24 -1.20 7.36
C VAL A 23 -7.91 -2.10 6.18
N PHE A 24 -7.53 -1.51 5.05
CA PHE A 24 -7.08 -2.26 3.88
C PHE A 24 -5.96 -1.55 3.13
N LEU A 25 -5.21 -2.32 2.34
CA LEU A 25 -4.18 -1.83 1.44
C LEU A 25 -4.64 -1.99 -0.01
N SER A 26 -4.19 -1.10 -0.88
CA SER A 26 -4.31 -1.24 -2.33
C SER A 26 -2.95 -1.06 -3.00
N SER A 27 -2.60 -1.90 -3.96
CA SER A 27 -1.39 -1.75 -4.78
C SER A 27 -1.71 -1.28 -6.19
N SER A 28 -0.84 -0.43 -6.74
CA SER A 28 -1.08 0.21 -8.04
C SER A 28 0.13 0.14 -8.97
N ALA A 29 -0.12 0.24 -10.28
CA ALA A 29 0.91 0.37 -11.30
C ALA A 29 1.65 1.72 -11.25
N ASP A 30 1.12 2.70 -10.52
CA ASP A 30 1.76 4.00 -10.24
C ASP A 30 2.91 3.93 -9.23
N TRP A 31 3.32 2.71 -8.87
CA TRP A 31 4.40 2.39 -7.94
C TRP A 31 4.07 2.69 -6.49
N THR A 32 2.79 2.83 -6.16
CA THR A 32 2.35 3.11 -4.82
C THR A 32 1.57 1.96 -4.19
N VAL A 33 1.66 1.89 -2.86
CA VAL A 33 0.76 1.14 -2.01
C VAL A 33 0.04 2.15 -1.13
N SER A 34 -1.28 2.16 -1.14
CA SER A 34 -2.08 3.08 -0.31
C SER A 34 -2.75 2.33 0.83
N LEU A 35 -2.70 2.91 2.02
CA LEU A 35 -3.40 2.47 3.22
C LEU A 35 -4.70 3.22 3.37
N TRP A 36 -5.78 2.46 3.55
CA TRP A 36 -7.14 2.97 3.61
C TRP A 36 -7.81 2.53 4.89
N THR A 37 -8.76 3.35 5.32
CA THR A 37 -9.64 3.07 6.44
C THR A 37 -11.08 3.34 6.00
N THR A 38 -12.04 2.53 6.46
CA THR A 38 -13.44 2.62 6.03
C THR A 38 -14.16 3.89 6.48
N ASP A 39 -13.59 4.63 7.43
CA ASP A 39 -14.10 5.92 7.91
C ASP A 39 -13.75 7.09 6.97
N ARG A 40 -12.92 6.88 5.94
CA ARG A 40 -12.39 7.94 5.08
C ARG A 40 -12.53 7.60 3.60
N PHE A 41 -12.78 8.63 2.80
CA PHE A 41 -12.81 8.55 1.34
C PHE A 41 -11.45 8.84 0.68
N GLN A 42 -10.41 9.07 1.48
CA GLN A 42 -9.05 9.37 1.03
C GLN A 42 -8.06 8.42 1.71
N PRO A 43 -6.92 8.10 1.06
CA PRO A 43 -5.92 7.22 1.64
C PRO A 43 -5.31 7.90 2.87
N CYS A 44 -5.12 7.13 3.94
CA CYS A 44 -4.46 7.60 5.14
C CYS A 44 -2.97 7.85 4.91
N ILE A 45 -2.32 6.91 4.22
CA ILE A 45 -0.89 6.95 3.92
C ILE A 45 -0.67 6.32 2.55
N THR A 46 0.26 6.87 1.77
CA THR A 46 0.70 6.30 0.50
C THR A 46 2.20 6.02 0.57
N PHE A 47 2.58 4.77 0.37
CA PHE A 47 3.96 4.29 0.33
C PHE A 47 4.44 4.24 -1.12
N ALA A 48 5.61 4.80 -1.40
CA ALA A 48 6.22 4.74 -2.72
C ALA A 48 7.21 3.55 -2.80
N SER A 49 6.88 2.53 -3.58
CA SER A 49 7.71 1.35 -3.84
C SER A 49 8.66 1.62 -5.00
N ARG A 50 9.90 2.05 -4.70
CA ARG A 50 11.10 2.09 -5.57
C ARG A 50 10.90 2.32 -7.08
N LYS A 51 9.92 3.13 -7.48
CA LYS A 51 9.55 3.41 -8.88
C LYS A 51 9.26 2.17 -9.74
N LYS A 52 8.67 1.12 -9.16
CA LYS A 52 8.26 -0.10 -9.87
C LYS A 52 6.81 -0.46 -9.61
N PRO A 53 6.09 -1.04 -10.60
CA PRO A 53 4.72 -1.50 -10.41
C PRO A 53 4.62 -2.52 -9.27
N VAL A 54 3.59 -2.40 -8.44
CA VAL A 54 3.37 -3.29 -7.31
C VAL A 54 2.23 -4.26 -7.63
N PHE A 55 2.57 -5.50 -7.93
CA PHE A 55 1.62 -6.50 -8.43
C PHE A 55 0.79 -7.14 -7.32
N ASP A 56 1.38 -7.33 -6.14
CA ASP A 56 0.71 -8.02 -5.04
C ASP A 56 1.07 -7.41 -3.69
N ILE A 57 0.17 -7.57 -2.72
CA ILE A 57 0.29 -7.08 -1.35
C ILE A 57 -0.29 -8.09 -0.37
N CYS A 58 0.36 -8.24 0.77
CA CYS A 58 -0.10 -9.14 1.83
C CYS A 58 0.13 -8.51 3.21
N TRP A 59 -0.90 -8.57 4.05
CA TRP A 59 -0.79 -8.21 5.46
C TRP A 59 -0.14 -9.32 6.27
N SER A 60 0.59 -8.95 7.31
CA SER A 60 1.03 -9.92 8.30
C SER A 60 -0.18 -10.49 9.06
N PRO A 61 -0.30 -11.82 9.20
CA PRO A 61 -1.35 -12.44 9.99
C PRO A 61 -1.11 -12.32 11.49
N LYS A 62 0.07 -11.85 11.91
CA LYS A 62 0.48 -11.74 13.32
C LYS A 62 0.64 -10.30 13.81
N SER A 63 0.85 -9.35 12.91
CA SER A 63 1.03 -7.93 13.27
C SER A 63 0.16 -7.03 12.40
N ALA A 64 -0.61 -6.15 13.05
CA ALA A 64 -1.46 -5.17 12.36
C ALA A 64 -0.65 -4.04 11.69
N THR A 65 0.65 -3.91 11.98
CA THR A 65 1.50 -2.83 11.47
C THR A 65 2.42 -3.27 10.35
N ILE A 66 2.50 -4.57 10.05
CA ILE A 66 3.45 -5.12 9.09
C ILE A 66 2.71 -5.61 7.86
N PHE A 67 3.23 -5.25 6.69
CA PHE A 67 2.78 -5.79 5.41
C PHE A 67 3.99 -5.97 4.47
N CYS A 68 3.78 -6.75 3.42
CA CYS A 68 4.73 -6.85 2.32
C CYS A 68 4.07 -6.52 0.99
N CYS A 69 4.88 -6.06 0.05
CA CYS A 69 4.47 -5.84 -1.32
C CYS A 69 5.51 -6.44 -2.28
N ALA A 70 5.05 -6.96 -3.41
CA ALA A 70 5.90 -7.55 -4.43
C ALA A 70 5.90 -6.67 -5.68
N ASN A 71 7.11 -6.35 -6.16
CA ASN A 71 7.33 -5.70 -7.43
C ASN A 71 8.17 -6.60 -8.35
N GLU A 72 8.56 -6.11 -9.52
CA GLU A 72 9.30 -6.89 -10.53
C GLU A 72 10.65 -7.48 -10.04
N GLU A 73 11.31 -6.81 -9.10
CA GLU A 73 12.69 -7.14 -8.71
C GLU A 73 12.80 -7.63 -7.27
N ALA A 74 11.89 -7.22 -6.40
CA ALA A 74 11.99 -7.49 -4.98
C ALA A 74 10.63 -7.58 -4.29
N VAL A 75 10.66 -8.18 -3.10
CA VAL A 75 9.61 -8.05 -2.11
C VAL A 75 10.07 -7.06 -1.06
N GLU A 76 9.29 -6.01 -0.84
CA GLU A 76 9.53 -5.02 0.21
C GLU A 76 8.66 -5.35 1.43
N VAL A 77 9.26 -5.27 2.61
CA VAL A 77 8.56 -5.44 3.88
C VAL A 77 8.53 -4.10 4.58
N TRP A 78 7.33 -3.69 4.98
CA TRP A 78 7.06 -2.41 5.62
C TRP A 78 6.56 -2.64 7.03
N ASP A 79 7.06 -1.84 7.97
CA ASP A 79 6.64 -1.84 9.37
C ASP A 79 6.21 -0.44 9.78
N LEU A 80 4.90 -0.25 9.91
CA LEU A 80 4.27 1.02 10.28
C LEU A 80 4.60 1.46 11.71
N SER A 81 5.13 0.55 12.55
CA SER A 81 5.51 0.90 13.94
C SER A 81 6.84 1.65 14.01
N LYS A 82 7.65 1.58 12.94
CA LYS A 82 8.97 2.21 12.89
C LYS A 82 8.89 3.48 12.08
N ASN A 83 8.90 4.61 12.78
CA ASN A 83 9.13 5.91 12.18
C ASN A 83 10.64 6.11 12.09
N THR A 84 11.22 6.06 10.90
CA THR A 84 12.66 6.33 10.69
C THR A 84 12.81 7.54 9.81
#